data_AF-A0A5E6NC96-F1
#
_entry.id   AF-A0A5E6NC96-F1
#
_cell.length_a   1.000
_cell.length_b   1.000
_cell.length_c   1.000
_cell.angle_alpha   90.00
_cell.angle_beta   90.00
_cell.angle_gamma   90.00
#
_symmetry.space_group_name_H-M   'P 1'
#
loop_
_entity.id
_entity.type
_entity.pdbx_description
1 polymer ?
#
loop_
_entity_poly.entity_id
_entity_poly.type
_entity_poly.pdbx_seq_one_letter_code
_entity_poly.pdbx_strand_id
1 'polypeptide(L)'
;MLDLNIQNKTKKRKRYIKNFKQKAIDVLPTDTDLNKVDVWFQDETRVGQQGSITRIWAEKGTRPRAVRQQQFEYGYIFGAVCPAKDKALGLMLPVANTAGMIEHLRLETFA
;
A
#
# COMPACT_ATOMS: atom_id res chain seq x y z
N MET A 1 23.64 10.19 -13.66
CA MET A 1 22.79 11.40 -13.49
C MET A 1 21.51 10.91 -12.82
N LEU A 2 21.31 11.18 -11.53
CA LEU A 2 20.11 10.71 -10.82
C LEU A 2 18.88 11.41 -11.41
N ASP A 3 17.83 10.65 -11.73
CA ASP A 3 16.59 11.19 -12.27
C ASP A 3 16.05 12.30 -11.34
N LEU A 4 16.07 13.54 -11.84
CA LEU A 4 15.58 14.73 -11.15
C LEU A 4 14.14 14.54 -10.61
N ASN A 5 13.36 13.71 -11.29
CA ASN A 5 12.00 13.36 -10.91
C ASN A 5 11.94 12.50 -9.63
N ILE A 6 12.86 11.53 -9.48
CA ILE A 6 12.99 10.71 -8.27
C ILE A 6 13.46 11.61 -7.11
N GLN A 7 14.48 12.43 -7.34
CA GLN A 7 15.00 13.36 -6.34
C GLN A 7 13.91 14.33 -5.82
N ASN A 8 13.08 14.86 -6.72
CA ASN A 8 11.97 15.76 -6.35
C ASN A 8 10.87 15.05 -5.57
N LYS A 9 10.52 13.81 -5.90
CA LYS A 9 9.58 12.99 -5.11
C LYS A 9 10.10 12.77 -3.69
N THR A 10 11.38 12.43 -3.53
CA THR A 10 12.00 12.29 -2.19
C THR A 10 12.00 13.60 -1.40
N LYS A 11 12.29 14.75 -2.04
CA LYS A 11 12.23 16.06 -1.38
C LYS A 11 10.81 16.39 -0.90
N LYS A 12 9.79 16.13 -1.72
CA LYS A 12 8.38 16.33 -1.38
C LYS A 12 7.96 15.48 -0.19
N ARG A 13 8.34 14.19 -0.16
CA ARG A 13 8.06 13.28 0.97
C ARG A 13 8.71 13.78 2.27
N LYS A 14 9.99 14.16 2.22
CA LYS A 14 10.69 14.71 3.39
C LYS A 14 9.99 15.96 3.95
N ARG A 15 9.54 16.87 3.08
CA ARG A 15 8.78 18.05 3.48
C ARG A 15 7.42 17.70 4.11
N TYR A 16 6.72 16.71 3.56
CA TYR A 16 5.45 16.24 4.13
C TYR A 16 5.64 15.69 5.55
N ILE A 17 6.62 14.80 5.75
CA ILE A 17 6.91 14.20 7.07
C ILE A 17 7.25 15.30 8.08
N LYS A 18 8.10 16.28 7.70
CA LYS A 18 8.44 17.41 8.56
C LYS A 18 7.23 18.23 8.99
N ASN A 19 6.25 18.39 8.10
CA ASN A 19 5.05 19.21 8.34
C ASN A 19 3.85 18.39 8.82
N PHE A 20 4.00 17.08 9.03
CA PHE A 20 2.89 16.18 9.35
C PHE A 20 2.20 16.57 10.65
N LYS A 21 2.99 16.86 11.71
CA LYS A 21 2.47 17.25 13.02
C LYS A 21 1.52 18.45 12.93
N GLN A 22 1.92 19.49 12.18
CA GLN A 22 1.08 20.67 12.00
C GLN A 22 -0.21 20.34 11.26
N LYS A 23 -0.09 19.60 10.14
CA LYS A 23 -1.26 19.18 9.37
C LYS A 23 -2.25 18.33 10.16
N ALA A 24 -1.75 17.50 11.08
CA ALA A 24 -2.61 16.71 11.96
C ALA A 24 -3.37 17.64 12.93
N ILE A 25 -2.69 18.60 13.55
CA ILE A 25 -3.31 19.59 14.45
C ILE A 25 -4.38 20.40 13.71
N ASP A 26 -4.13 20.79 12.46
CA ASP A 26 -5.08 21.60 11.67
C ASP A 26 -6.40 20.85 11.34
N VAL A 27 -6.39 19.51 11.36
CA VAL A 27 -7.56 18.67 11.05
C VAL A 27 -8.30 18.24 12.34
N LEU A 28 -7.61 18.25 13.47
CA LEU A 28 -8.22 17.84 14.74
C LEU A 28 -9.23 18.89 15.24
N PRO A 29 -10.28 18.44 15.95
CA PRO A 29 -11.14 19.34 16.72
C PRO A 29 -10.31 20.22 17.68
N THR A 30 -10.74 21.46 17.89
CA THR A 30 -10.00 22.46 18.69
C THR A 30 -9.79 22.06 20.15
N ASP A 31 -10.57 21.13 20.68
CA ASP A 31 -10.52 20.60 22.04
C ASP A 31 -9.66 19.32 22.18
N THR A 32 -9.16 18.78 21.07
CA THR A 32 -8.46 17.50 21.04
C THR A 32 -6.96 17.69 20.86
N ASP A 33 -6.19 17.27 21.87
CA ASP A 33 -4.72 17.24 21.78
C ASP A 33 -4.25 16.04 20.94
N LEU A 34 -3.20 16.23 20.16
CA LEU A 34 -2.60 15.20 19.31
C LEU A 34 -2.10 14.00 20.13
N ASN A 35 -1.70 14.21 21.39
CA ASN A 35 -1.26 13.14 22.29
C ASN A 35 -2.41 12.18 22.68
N LYS A 36 -3.67 12.56 22.47
CA LYS A 36 -4.84 11.73 22.74
C LYS A 36 -5.35 10.98 21.50
N VAL A 37 -4.63 11.08 20.38
CA VAL A 37 -5.04 10.52 19.09
C VAL A 37 -4.01 9.48 18.65
N ASP A 38 -4.51 8.32 18.25
CA ASP A 38 -3.67 7.32 17.60
C ASP A 38 -3.52 7.63 16.12
N VAL A 39 -2.26 7.69 15.66
CA VAL A 39 -1.97 7.83 14.23
C VAL A 39 -1.82 6.46 13.62
N TRP A 40 -2.77 6.10 12.75
CA TRP A 40 -2.74 4.89 11.94
C TRP A 40 -2.25 5.22 10.53
N PHE A 41 -1.33 4.39 10.03
CA PHE A 41 -0.87 4.43 8.65
C PHE A 41 -1.51 3.28 7.90
N GLN A 42 -2.27 3.62 6.86
CA GLN A 42 -3.00 2.67 6.03
C GLN A 42 -2.45 2.66 4.61
N ASP A 43 -2.49 1.50 3.96
CA ASP A 43 -2.25 1.36 2.53
C ASP A 43 -3.00 0.15 1.95
N GLU A 44 -3.22 0.17 0.64
CA GLU A 44 -3.84 -0.91 -0.11
C GLU A 44 -2.84 -1.45 -1.14
N THR A 45 -2.70 -2.77 -1.21
CA THR A 45 -1.84 -3.39 -2.23
C THR A 45 -2.51 -4.60 -2.88
N ARG A 46 -2.34 -4.71 -4.19
CA ARG A 46 -2.80 -5.86 -4.98
C ARG A 46 -1.71 -6.92 -5.03
N VAL A 47 -2.04 -8.12 -4.58
CA VAL A 47 -1.15 -9.29 -4.59
C VAL A 47 -1.75 -10.36 -5.49
N GLY A 48 -0.95 -10.90 -6.40
CA GLY A 48 -1.37 -11.97 -7.29
C GLY A 48 -0.17 -12.65 -7.93
N GLN A 49 -0.29 -13.94 -8.23
CA GLN A 49 0.78 -14.69 -8.87
C GLN A 49 0.80 -14.40 -10.36
N GLN A 50 1.70 -13.53 -10.79
CA GLN A 50 1.92 -13.27 -12.21
C GLN A 50 3.04 -14.19 -12.74
N GLY A 51 2.70 -15.05 -13.70
CA GLY A 51 3.69 -15.83 -14.43
C GLY A 51 4.69 -14.93 -15.17
N SER A 52 5.99 -15.11 -14.92
CA SER A 52 7.07 -14.32 -15.51
C SER A 52 7.82 -15.05 -16.63
N ILE A 53 7.62 -16.37 -16.77
CA ILE A 53 8.39 -17.20 -17.68
C ILE A 53 7.71 -17.23 -19.05
N THR A 54 8.39 -16.67 -20.04
CA THR A 54 7.96 -16.61 -21.45
C THR A 54 8.85 -17.44 -22.36
N ARG A 55 9.76 -18.26 -21.83
CA ARG A 55 10.64 -19.14 -22.61
C ARG A 55 10.33 -20.58 -22.28
N ILE A 56 10.21 -21.40 -23.32
CA ILE A 56 10.02 -22.85 -23.22
C ILE A 56 11.29 -23.55 -23.71
N TRP A 57 11.50 -24.77 -23.23
CA TRP A 57 12.50 -25.67 -23.78
C TRP A 57 12.18 -25.95 -25.26
N ALA A 58 13.19 -25.86 -26.11
CA ALA A 58 13.04 -26.02 -27.55
C ALA A 58 14.34 -26.56 -28.15
N GLU A 59 14.24 -27.09 -29.37
CA GLU A 59 15.39 -27.60 -30.11
C GLU A 59 16.46 -26.52 -30.32
N LYS A 60 17.73 -26.95 -30.28
CA LYS A 60 18.88 -26.07 -30.49
C LYS A 60 18.78 -25.38 -31.85
N GLY A 61 18.87 -24.05 -31.86
CA GLY A 61 18.70 -23.23 -33.07
C GLY A 61 17.32 -22.58 -33.18
N THR A 62 16.34 -23.01 -32.38
CA THR A 62 15.03 -22.36 -32.25
C THR A 62 14.96 -21.53 -30.97
N ARG A 63 14.18 -20.43 -30.99
CA ARG A 63 14.01 -19.57 -29.82
C ARG A 63 12.55 -19.16 -29.57
N PRO A 64 11.63 -20.13 -29.41
CA PRO A 64 10.21 -19.84 -29.20
C PRO A 64 9.97 -19.07 -27.89
N ARG A 65 8.84 -18.38 -27.83
CA ARG A 65 8.34 -17.70 -26.64
C ARG A 65 6.98 -18.27 -26.28
N ALA A 66 6.80 -18.63 -25.01
CA ALA A 66 5.48 -18.92 -24.46
C ALA A 66 4.64 -17.63 -24.50
N VAL A 67 3.37 -17.75 -24.90
CA VAL A 67 2.41 -16.65 -24.75
C VAL A 67 2.28 -16.37 -23.25
N ARG A 68 2.50 -15.11 -22.85
CA ARG A 68 2.34 -14.72 -21.46
C ARG A 68 0.86 -14.79 -21.10
N GLN A 69 0.51 -15.74 -20.23
CA GLN A 69 -0.83 -15.79 -19.66
C GLN A 69 -1.07 -14.53 -18.82
N GLN A 70 -2.05 -13.72 -19.24
CA GLN A 70 -2.46 -12.49 -18.54
C GLN A 70 -3.67 -12.72 -17.61
N GLN A 71 -4.20 -13.93 -17.59
CA GLN A 71 -5.25 -14.35 -16.68
C GLN A 71 -4.58 -14.82 -15.39
N PHE A 72 -4.51 -13.94 -14.40
CA PHE A 72 -3.99 -14.23 -13.07
C PHE A 72 -5.02 -13.83 -12.03
N GLU A 73 -5.15 -14.65 -10.99
CA GLU A 73 -5.94 -14.30 -9.82
C GLU A 73 -5.16 -13.30 -8.97
N TYR A 74 -5.90 -12.38 -8.36
CA TYR A 74 -5.37 -11.37 -7.47
C TYR A 74 -6.31 -11.19 -6.29
N GLY A 75 -5.72 -10.86 -5.15
CA GLY A 75 -6.40 -10.32 -3.99
C GLY A 75 -5.86 -8.95 -3.65
N TYR A 76 -6.59 -8.24 -2.80
CA TYR A 76 -6.22 -6.96 -2.25
C TYR A 76 -5.95 -7.12 -0.76
N ILE A 77 -4.85 -6.53 -0.29
CA ILE A 77 -4.51 -6.46 1.13
C ILE A 77 -4.66 -5.00 1.55
N PHE A 78 -5.52 -4.79 2.54
CA PHE A 78 -5.65 -3.54 3.26
C PHE A 78 -4.86 -3.66 4.56
N GLY A 79 -3.79 -2.88 4.68
CA GLY A 79 -2.89 -2.91 5.81
C GLY A 79 -2.95 -1.62 6.60
N ALA A 80 -3.06 -1.71 7.92
CA ALA A 80 -3.02 -0.58 8.84
C ALA A 80 -2.02 -0.85 9.97
N VAL A 81 -1.23 0.16 10.33
CA VAL A 81 -0.24 0.06 11.42
C VAL A 81 -0.29 1.29 12.31
N CYS A 82 -0.28 1.08 13.63
CA CYS A 82 -0.06 2.11 14.64
C CYS A 82 1.26 1.84 15.39
N PRO A 83 2.37 2.52 15.00
CA PRO A 83 3.68 2.29 15.62
C PRO A 83 3.71 2.65 17.11
N ALA A 84 2.91 3.63 17.55
CA ALA A 84 2.88 4.07 18.93
C ALA A 84 2.34 3.00 19.90
N LYS A 85 1.47 2.11 19.40
CA LYS A 85 0.85 1.03 20.17
C LYS A 85 1.40 -0.36 19.81
N ASP A 86 2.36 -0.43 18.89
CA ASP A 86 2.86 -1.69 18.31
C ASP A 86 1.73 -2.60 17.80
N LYS A 87 0.75 -2.00 17.12
CA LYS A 87 -0.41 -2.71 16.56
C LYS A 87 -0.40 -2.67 15.04
N ALA A 88 -0.84 -3.77 14.44
CA ALA A 88 -1.03 -3.89 13.01
C ALA A 88 -2.28 -4.71 12.69
N LEU A 89 -2.93 -4.37 11.59
CA LEU A 89 -4.08 -5.08 11.06
C LEU A 89 -3.89 -5.30 9.55
N GLY A 90 -4.21 -6.49 9.09
CA GLY A 90 -4.24 -6.84 7.67
C GLY A 90 -5.56 -7.50 7.32
N LEU A 91 -6.27 -6.96 6.32
CA LEU A 91 -7.50 -7.53 5.79
C LEU A 91 -7.30 -7.89 4.31
N MET A 92 -7.55 -9.15 3.95
CA MET A 92 -7.48 -9.62 2.57
C MET A 92 -8.88 -9.69 1.96
N LEU A 93 -9.09 -9.02 0.83
CA LEU A 93 -10.36 -8.96 0.12
C LEU A 93 -10.18 -9.30 -1.37
N PRO A 94 -11.19 -9.87 -2.03
CA PRO A 94 -11.11 -10.20 -3.45
C PRO A 94 -11.16 -8.95 -4.36
N VAL A 95 -11.71 -7.84 -3.86
CA VAL A 95 -11.88 -6.59 -4.60
C VAL A 95 -11.59 -5.39 -3.71
N ALA A 96 -11.07 -4.33 -4.32
CA ALA A 96 -10.93 -3.02 -3.69
C ALA A 96 -12.17 -2.17 -3.96
N ASN A 97 -13.03 -2.03 -2.96
CA ASN A 97 -14.22 -1.22 -3.04
C ASN A 97 -14.51 -0.52 -1.71
N THR A 98 -15.48 0.41 -1.72
CA THR A 98 -15.87 1.18 -0.53
C THR A 98 -16.35 0.29 0.61
N ALA A 99 -17.07 -0.79 0.32
CA ALA A 99 -17.53 -1.73 1.34
C ALA A 99 -16.35 -2.42 2.06
N GLY A 100 -15.32 -2.81 1.32
CA GLY A 100 -14.10 -3.38 1.84
C GLY A 100 -13.31 -2.40 2.71
N MET A 101 -13.23 -1.13 2.29
CA MET A 101 -12.59 -0.09 3.10
C MET A 101 -13.36 0.16 4.41
N ILE A 102 -14.70 0.17 4.38
CA ILE A 102 -15.51 0.31 5.60
C ILE A 102 -15.23 -0.84 6.57
N GLU A 103 -15.14 -2.08 6.06
CA GLU A 103 -14.82 -3.24 6.89
C GLU A 103 -13.40 -3.16 7.47
N HIS A 104 -12.43 -2.70 6.67
CA HIS A 104 -11.07 -2.46 7.13
C HIS A 104 -11.02 -1.45 8.30
N LEU A 105 -11.64 -0.29 8.14
CA LEU A 105 -11.70 0.75 9.17
C LEU A 105 -12.45 0.29 10.42
N ARG A 106 -13.51 -0.51 10.25
CA ARG A 106 -14.25 -1.11 11.36
C ARG A 106 -13.33 -1.98 12.19
N LEU A 107 -12.54 -2.84 11.56
CA LEU A 107 -11.64 -3.77 12.25
C LEU A 107 -10.49 -3.05 12.97
N GLU A 108 -9.94 -1.98 12.39
CA GLU A 108 -8.92 -1.15 13.06
C GLU A 108 -9.39 -0.58 14.39
N THR A 109 -10.66 -0.19 14.48
CA THR A 109 -11.25 0.36 15.72
C THR A 109 -11.23 -0.65 16.87
N PHE A 110 -11.23 -1.95 16.56
CA PHE A 110 -11.21 -3.04 17.54
C PHE A 110 -9.81 -3.64 17.78
N ALA A 111 -8.80 -3.22 17.01
CA ALA A 111 -7.44 -3.76 17.06
C ALA A 111 -6.63 -3.20 18.24
#